data_AF-A0A9D5NG37-F1
#
_entry.id   AF-A0A9D5NG37-F1
#
_cell.length_a   1.000
_cell.length_b   1.000
_cell.length_c   1.000
_cell.angle_alpha   90.00
_cell.angle_beta   90.00
_cell.angle_gamma   90.00
#
_symmetry.space_group_name_H-M   'P 1'
#
loop_
_entity.id
_entity.type
_entity.pdbx_description
1 polymer ?
#
loop_
_entity_poly.entity_id
_entity_poly.type
_entity_poly.pdbx_seq_one_letter_code
_entity_poly.pdbx_strand_id
1 'polypeptide(L)'
;METLKVGAKSNPNSVAGALANVFREKGAVEIQAIGAGALNQAIKSIAIARGFVAPSGKNLICIPAFTDIVIDGEERTAIKLIVEAR
;
A
#
# COMPACT_ATOMS: atom_id res chain seq x y z
N MET A 1 0.05 12.33 -2.41
CA MET A 1 0.32 10.96 -1.95
C MET A 1 0.69 10.15 -3.18
N GLU A 2 1.77 9.38 -3.15
CA GLU A 2 2.13 8.53 -4.28
C GLU A 2 1.41 7.18 -4.16
N THR A 3 0.93 6.66 -5.29
CA THR A 3 0.09 5.46 -5.34
C THR A 3 0.89 4.25 -5.81
N LEU A 4 0.97 3.22 -4.97
CA LEU A 4 1.52 1.91 -5.31
C LEU A 4 0.40 0.96 -5.73
N LYS A 5 0.46 0.44 -6.95
CA LYS A 5 -0.48 -0.58 -7.43
C LYS A 5 0.03 -1.97 -7.09
N VAL A 6 -0.78 -2.75 -6.39
CA VAL A 6 -0.43 -4.11 -5.95
C VAL A 6 -1.33 -5.13 -6.65
N GLY A 7 -0.72 -6.17 -7.20
CA GLY A 7 -1.41 -7.30 -7.81
C GLY A 7 -1.25 -8.58 -6.99
N ALA A 8 -2.01 -9.61 -7.32
CA ALA A 8 -1.98 -10.90 -6.60
C ALA A 8 -0.60 -11.59 -6.63
N LYS A 9 0.19 -11.33 -7.67
CA LYS A 9 1.55 -11.86 -7.86
C LYS A 9 2.66 -10.93 -7.35
N SER A 10 2.32 -9.76 -6.80
CA SER A 10 3.31 -8.84 -6.25
C SER A 10 4.06 -9.48 -5.08
N ASN A 11 5.37 -9.31 -5.02
CA ASN A 11 6.19 -9.76 -3.90
C ASN A 11 6.06 -8.76 -2.73
N PRO A 12 5.58 -9.19 -1.55
CA PRO A 12 5.38 -8.29 -0.41
C PRO A 12 6.63 -7.57 0.06
N ASN A 13 7.81 -8.20 -0.01
CA ASN A 13 9.06 -7.57 0.41
C ASN A 13 9.43 -6.41 -0.52
N SER A 14 9.26 -6.59 -1.82
CA SER A 14 9.54 -5.54 -2.81
C SER A 14 8.58 -4.35 -2.64
N VAL A 15 7.28 -4.63 -2.46
CA VAL A 15 6.28 -3.58 -2.22
C VAL A 15 6.53 -2.88 -0.89
N ALA A 16 6.92 -3.60 0.16
CA ALA A 16 7.27 -3.02 1.46
C ALA A 16 8.48 -2.08 1.37
N GLY A 17 9.49 -2.44 0.57
CA GLY A 17 10.65 -1.59 0.32
C GLY A 17 10.26 -0.30 -0.40
N ALA A 18 9.45 -0.40 -1.45
CA ALA A 18 8.90 0.76 -2.16
C ALA A 18 8.07 1.66 -1.23
N LEU A 19 7.15 1.07 -0.46
CA LEU A 19 6.34 1.77 0.54
C LEU A 19 7.23 2.53 1.52
N ALA A 20 8.21 1.87 2.13
CA ALA A 20 9.07 2.50 3.12
C ALA A 20 9.90 3.65 2.53
N ASN A 21 10.33 3.53 1.28
CA ASN A 21 11.06 4.61 0.58
C ASN A 21 10.14 5.82 0.35
N VAL A 22 8.98 5.61 -0.27
CA VAL A 22 8.01 6.69 -0.53
C VAL A 22 7.56 7.33 0.79
N PHE A 23 7.29 6.54 1.82
CA PHE A 23 6.90 7.05 3.13
C PHE A 23 7.97 7.96 3.75
N ARG A 24 9.26 7.62 3.65
CA ARG A 24 10.35 8.47 4.16
C ARG A 24 10.43 9.81 3.45
N GLU A 25 10.07 9.86 2.16
CA GLU A 25 10.11 11.08 1.36
C GLU A 25 8.84 11.94 1.49
N LYS A 26 7.67 11.30 1.53
CA LYS A 26 6.36 11.97 1.39
C LYS A 26 5.52 11.95 2.66
N GLY A 27 5.89 11.16 3.66
CA GLY A 27 5.14 10.99 4.92
C GLY A 27 3.85 10.15 4.81
N ALA A 28 3.36 9.90 3.60
CA ALA A 28 2.19 9.08 3.34
C ALA A 28 2.25 8.38 1.97
N VAL A 29 1.65 7.20 1.87
CA VAL A 29 1.60 6.35 0.68
C VAL A 29 0.18 5.84 0.49
N GLU A 30 -0.32 5.84 -0.74
CA GLU A 30 -1.56 5.14 -1.08
C GLU A 30 -1.21 3.79 -1.71
N ILE A 31 -1.90 2.73 -1.33
CA ILE A 31 -1.81 1.44 -2.00
C ILE A 31 -3.16 1.11 -2.62
N GLN A 32 -3.18 0.83 -3.92
CA GLN A 32 -4.38 0.36 -4.62
C GLN A 32 -4.28 -1.14 -4.91
N ALA A 33 -5.31 -1.87 -4.53
CA ALA A 33 -5.40 -3.31 -4.72
C ALA A 33 -6.80 -3.71 -5.22
N ILE A 34 -6.84 -4.61 -6.20
CA ILE A 34 -8.08 -5.18 -6.74
C ILE A 34 -8.08 -6.69 -6.57
N GLY A 35 -9.13 -7.20 -5.94
CA GLY A 35 -9.31 -8.62 -5.64
C GLY A 35 -8.54 -9.08 -4.40
N ALA A 36 -8.99 -10.22 -3.85
CA ALA A 36 -8.51 -10.74 -2.57
C ALA A 36 -7.00 -11.03 -2.55
N GLY A 37 -6.44 -11.54 -3.65
CA GLY A 37 -5.02 -11.85 -3.75
C GLY A 37 -4.15 -10.59 -3.64
N ALA A 38 -4.50 -9.53 -4.37
CA ALA A 38 -3.79 -8.26 -4.32
C ALA A 38 -3.88 -7.61 -2.93
N LEU A 39 -5.08 -7.61 -2.33
CA LEU A 39 -5.28 -7.07 -0.99
C LEU A 39 -4.42 -7.79 0.05
N ASN A 40 -4.34 -9.12 0.00
CA ASN A 40 -3.49 -9.90 0.88
C ASN A 40 -2.01 -9.52 0.73
N GLN A 41 -1.51 -9.33 -0.50
CA GLN A 41 -0.14 -8.87 -0.71
C GLN A 41 0.08 -7.45 -0.18
N ALA A 42 -0.88 -6.55 -0.37
CA ALA A 42 -0.80 -5.18 0.13
C ALA A 42 -0.69 -5.15 1.66
N ILE A 43 -1.55 -5.88 2.37
CA ILE A 43 -1.53 -5.97 3.84
C ILE A 43 -0.23 -6.58 4.35
N LYS A 44 0.26 -7.67 3.74
CA LYS A 44 1.57 -8.26 4.07
C LYS A 44 2.70 -7.24 3.91
N SER A 45 2.66 -6.45 2.84
CA SER A 45 3.66 -5.42 2.54
C SER A 45 3.65 -4.32 3.61
N ILE A 46 2.47 -3.87 4.06
CA ILE A 46 2.33 -2.90 5.14
C ILE A 46 2.92 -3.45 6.45
N ALA A 47 2.63 -4.72 6.78
CA ALA A 47 3.17 -5.36 7.98
C ALA A 47 4.71 -5.42 7.96
N ILE A 48 5.30 -5.76 6.82
CA ILE A 48 6.76 -5.77 6.65
C ILE A 48 7.34 -4.35 6.71
N ALA A 49 6.71 -3.38 6.04
CA ALA A 49 7.17 -2.00 6.00
C ALA A 49 7.19 -1.34 7.39
N ARG A 50 6.28 -1.72 8.29
CA ARG A 50 6.33 -1.31 9.71
C ARG A 50 7.67 -1.67 10.35
N GLY A 51 8.22 -2.85 10.06
CA GLY A 51 9.55 -3.25 10.51
C GLY A 51 10.67 -2.39 9.91
N PHE A 52 10.54 -1.94 8.66
CA PHE A 52 11.53 -1.09 7.99
C PHE A 52 11.56 0.36 8.51
N VAL A 53 10.46 0.86 9.07
CA VAL A 53 10.39 2.21 9.61
C VAL A 53 10.49 2.26 11.14
N ALA A 54 10.37 1.12 11.83
CA ALA A 54 10.51 1.06 13.29
C ALA A 54 11.88 1.60 13.80
N PRO A 55 13.03 1.34 13.16
CA PRO A 55 14.32 1.89 13.61
C PRO A 55 14.41 3.42 13.58
N SER A 56 13.57 4.11 12.79
CA SER A 56 13.48 5.57 12.77
C SER A 56 12.43 6.13 13.74
N GLY A 57 11.92 5.29 14.66
CA GLY A 57 10.91 5.69 15.65
C GLY A 57 9.53 5.98 15.04
N LYS A 58 9.27 5.52 13.81
CA LYS A 58 7.99 5.73 13.12
C LYS A 58 7.12 4.48 13.23
N ASN A 59 5.81 4.71 13.36
CA ASN A 59 4.80 3.66 13.35
C ASN A 59 3.76 3.98 12.28
N LEU A 60 3.44 3.01 11.43
CA LEU A 60 2.48 3.19 10.35
C LEU A 60 1.06 2.81 10.79
N ILE A 61 0.09 3.62 10.41
CA ILE A 61 -1.33 3.26 10.42
C ILE A 61 -1.81 2.98 9.00
N CYS A 62 -2.90 2.23 8.87
CA CYS A 62 -3.54 1.89 7.60
C CYS A 62 -5.01 2.26 7.68
N ILE A 63 -5.48 3.09 6.75
CA ILE A 63 -6.86 3.56 6.68
C ILE A 63 -7.44 3.04 5.35
N PRO A 64 -8.27 1.97 5.40
CA PRO A 64 -8.86 1.40 4.20
C PRO A 64 -10.05 2.25 3.72
N ALA A 65 -10.21 2.34 2.41
CA ALA A 65 -11.39 2.93 1.76
C ALA A 65 -11.64 2.26 0.41
N PHE A 66 -12.86 2.40 -0.12
CA PHE A 66 -13.15 2.07 -1.50
C PHE A 66 -12.73 3.21 -2.43
N THR A 67 -12.38 2.87 -3.66
CA THR A 67 -12.18 3.83 -4.74
C THR A 67 -12.55 3.16 -6.06
N ASP A 68 -13.14 3.92 -6.97
CA ASP A 68 -13.36 3.43 -8.33
C ASP A 68 -12.14 3.78 -9.19
N ILE A 69 -11.74 2.83 -10.04
CA ILE A 69 -10.65 3.01 -10.99
C ILE A 69 -11.03 2.45 -12.34
N VAL A 70 -10.44 2.99 -13.41
CA VAL A 70 -10.66 2.51 -14.78
C VAL A 70 -9.55 1.54 -15.17
N ILE A 71 -9.93 0.32 -15.58
CA ILE A 71 -9.03 -0.69 -16.16
C ILE A 71 -9.65 -1.15 -17.47
N ASP A 72 -8.87 -1.11 -18.55
CA ASP A 72 -9.30 -1.55 -19.88
C ASP A 72 -10.62 -0.90 -20.35
N GLY A 73 -10.88 0.35 -19.91
CA GLY A 73 -12.09 1.10 -20.21
C GLY A 73 -13.30 0.78 -19.31
N GLU A 74 -13.17 -0.20 -18.40
CA GLU A 74 -14.21 -0.56 -17.43
C GLU A 74 -13.95 0.07 -16.07
N GLU A 75 -15.00 0.62 -15.43
CA GLU A 75 -14.94 1.00 -14.02
C GLU A 75 -14.92 -0.25 -13.14
N ARG A 76 -13.98 -0.28 -12.20
CA ARG A 76 -13.85 -1.32 -11.20
C ARG A 76 -13.66 -0.70 -9.83
N THR A 77 -14.38 -1.23 -8.85
CA THR A 77 -14.17 -0.87 -7.45
C THR A 77 -12.90 -1.57 -6.92
N ALA A 78 -11.95 -0.76 -6.48
CA ALA A 78 -10.72 -1.17 -5.83
C ALA A 78 -10.77 -0.82 -4.33
N ILE A 79 -9.87 -1.43 -3.57
CA ILE A 79 -9.56 -0.98 -2.21
C ILE A 79 -8.33 -0.08 -2.31
N LYS A 80 -8.45 1.13 -1.75
CA LYS A 80 -7.30 1.97 -1.44
C LYS A 80 -6.95 1.84 0.05
N LEU A 81 -5.67 1.70 0.34
CA LEU A 81 -5.13 1.68 1.68
C LEU A 81 -4.24 2.92 1.82
N ILE A 82 -4.67 3.86 2.67
CA ILE A 82 -3.88 5.05 2.98
C ILE A 82 -2.95 4.68 4.14
N VAL A 83 -1.66 4.82 3.94
CA VAL A 83 -0.62 4.45 4.90
C VAL A 83 0.16 5.70 5.28
N GLU A 84 0.13 6.05 6.56
CA GLU A 84 0.76 7.25 7.11
C GLU A 84 1.29 7.04 8.53
N ALA A 85 2.00 8.02 9.07
CA ALA A 85 2.49 7.97 10.44
C ALA A 85 1.34 8.18 11.44
N ARG A 86 1.42 7.50 12.59
CA ARG A 86 0.61 7.87 13.76
C ARG A 86 1.17 9.12 14.44
#